data_AF-A0A810MXN4-F1
#
_entry.id   AF-A0A810MXN4-F1
#
_cell.length_a   1.000
_cell.length_b   1.000
_cell.length_c   1.000
_cell.angle_alpha   90.00
_cell.angle_beta   90.00
_cell.angle_gamma   90.00
#
_symmetry.space_group_name_H-M   'P 1'
#
loop_
_entity.id
_entity.type
_entity.pdbx_description
1 polymer ?
#
loop_
_entity_poly.entity_id
_entity_poly.type
_entity_poly.pdbx_seq_one_letter_code
_entity_poly.pdbx_strand_id
1 'polypeptide(L)' 'MATLDVTPVPTATASADGTAGWFRVLDSTEAAGSGLGVFDGAVTATGGGGQLTLSTVSITTGLTVEITSGSLTMPAS' A
#
# COMPACT_ATOMS: atom_id res chain seq x y z
N MET A 1 -2.72 -4.44 -16.61
CA MET A 1 -2.33 -4.58 -15.19
C MET A 1 -0.97 -3.91 -15.04
N ALA A 2 -0.87 -2.89 -14.20
CA ALA A 2 0.38 -2.20 -13.91
C ALA A 2 0.97 -2.76 -12.61
N THR A 3 2.29 -2.93 -12.57
CA THR A 3 3.03 -3.36 -11.39
C THR A 3 3.68 -2.15 -10.75
N LEU A 4 3.67 -2.09 -9.43
CA LEU A 4 4.36 -1.06 -8.67
C LEU A 4 5.88 -1.24 -8.84
N ASP A 5 6.59 -0.18 -9.23
CA ASP A 5 8.05 -0.18 -9.16
C ASP A 5 8.46 0.02 -7.69
N VAL A 6 9.17 -0.98 -7.17
CA VAL A 6 9.65 -1.02 -5.78
C VAL A 6 11.16 -0.84 -5.71
N THR A 7 11.76 -0.21 -6.72
CA THR A 7 13.22 0.03 -6.77
C THR A 7 13.51 1.54 -6.70
N PRO A 8 14.20 2.03 -5.66
CA PRO A 8 14.60 1.33 -4.44
C PRO A 8 13.40 0.96 -3.57
N VAL A 9 13.57 -0.04 -2.70
CA VAL A 9 12.48 -0.57 -1.84
C VAL A 9 11.89 0.57 -1.02
N PRO A 10 10.59 0.90 -1.20
CA PRO A 10 9.93 1.91 -0.39
C PRO A 10 9.85 1.40 1.05
N THR A 11 10.39 2.20 1.98
CA THR A 11 10.42 1.87 3.41
C THR A 11 9.86 3.00 4.25
N ALA A 12 9.25 2.65 5.38
CA ALA A 12 8.78 3.60 6.37
C ALA A 12 8.89 3.02 7.78
N THR A 13 9.17 3.88 8.76
CA THR A 13 9.14 3.49 10.18
C THR A 13 7.73 3.63 10.74
N ALA A 14 7.26 2.59 11.40
CA ALA A 14 5.97 2.56 12.07
C ALA A 14 5.91 3.59 13.21
N SER A 15 4.93 4.50 13.15
CA SER A 15 4.68 5.52 14.18
C SER A 15 3.70 5.05 15.26
N ALA A 16 2.93 4.00 14.99
CA ALA A 16 1.94 3.43 15.90
C ALA A 16 1.78 1.93 15.68
N ASP A 17 1.27 1.23 16.70
CA ASP A 17 0.97 -0.19 16.65
C ASP A 17 -0.37 -0.46 15.96
N GLY A 18 -0.46 -1.56 15.21
CA GLY A 18 -1.73 -1.98 14.60
C GLY A 18 -1.59 -3.05 13.53
N THR A 19 -2.70 -3.36 12.86
CA THR A 19 -2.71 -4.27 11.71
C THR A 19 -3.03 -3.50 10.42
N ALA A 20 -2.11 -3.50 9.47
CA ALA A 20 -2.30 -2.91 8.15
C ALA A 20 -3.17 -3.84 7.29
N GLY A 21 -4.48 -3.58 7.26
CA GLY A 21 -5.45 -4.36 6.46
C GLY A 21 -5.85 -3.71 5.13
N TRP A 22 -5.61 -2.40 4.97
CA TRP A 22 -6.01 -1.64 3.79
C TRP A 22 -5.00 -0.53 3.48
N PHE A 23 -4.95 -0.11 2.22
CA PHE A 23 -4.14 1.01 1.78
C PHE A 23 -4.93 1.94 0.88
N ARG A 24 -4.45 3.17 0.78
CA ARG A 24 -4.93 4.18 -0.15
C ARG A 24 -3.78 4.81 -0.89
N VAL A 25 -3.93 4.94 -2.20
CA VAL A 25 -3.07 5.74 -3.06
C VAL A 25 -3.87 6.96 -3.53
N LEU A 26 -3.26 8.12 -3.47
CA LEU A 26 -3.81 9.41 -3.89
C LEU A 26 -2.70 10.23 -4.54
N ASP A 27 -3.03 10.96 -5.60
CA ASP A 27 -2.05 11.77 -6.34
C ASP A 27 -1.74 13.12 -5.66
N SER A 28 -2.66 13.61 -4.83
CA SER A 28 -2.65 14.96 -4.27
C SER A 28 -3.49 15.05 -2.99
N THR A 29 -3.27 16.09 -2.20
CA THR A 29 -4.09 16.35 -1.02
C THR A 29 -5.55 16.65 -1.41
N GLU A 30 -5.78 17.29 -2.56
CA GLU A 30 -7.13 17.50 -3.09
C GLU A 30 -7.85 16.19 -3.45
N ALA A 31 -7.14 15.17 -3.94
CA ALA A 31 -7.71 13.83 -4.18
C ALA A 31 -8.26 13.20 -2.89
N ALA A 32 -7.63 13.46 -1.74
CA ALA A 32 -8.10 12.94 -0.45
C ALA A 32 -9.48 13.49 -0.03
N GLY A 33 -9.81 14.73 -0.42
CA GLY A 33 -11.08 15.36 -0.10
C GLY A 33 -12.16 15.20 -1.18
N SER A 34 -11.76 15.06 -2.44
CA SER A 34 -12.68 14.93 -3.59
C SER A 34 -13.04 13.49 -3.95
N GLY A 35 -12.22 12.52 -3.54
CA GLY A 35 -12.39 11.11 -3.90
C GLY A 35 -12.03 10.78 -5.35
N LEU A 36 -11.54 11.76 -6.12
CA LEU A 36 -11.06 11.56 -7.49
C LEU A 36 -9.58 11.18 -7.46
N GLY A 37 -9.17 10.19 -8.25
CA GLY A 37 -7.78 9.72 -8.27
C GLY A 37 -7.38 8.90 -7.04
N VAL A 38 -8.34 8.43 -6.26
CA VAL A 38 -8.12 7.58 -5.09
C VAL A 38 -8.22 6.10 -5.48
N PHE A 39 -7.21 5.32 -5.13
CA PHE A 39 -7.23 3.86 -5.22
C PHE A 39 -7.12 3.25 -3.84
N ASP A 40 -8.19 2.59 -3.41
CA ASP A 40 -8.23 1.81 -2.18
C ASP A 40 -8.04 0.32 -2.50
N GLY A 41 -7.27 -0.38 -1.67
CA GLY A 41 -7.03 -1.81 -1.85
C GLY A 41 -6.72 -2.53 -0.54
N ALA A 42 -6.66 -3.86 -0.63
CA ALA A 42 -6.32 -4.71 0.51
C ALA A 42 -4.79 -4.84 0.65
N VAL A 43 -4.32 -4.71 1.89
CA VAL A 43 -2.92 -5.00 2.24
C VAL A 43 -2.82 -6.42 2.73
N THR A 44 -1.82 -7.14 2.22
CA THR A 44 -1.51 -8.49 2.70
C THR A 44 -0.01 -8.67 2.92
N ALA A 45 0.37 -9.60 3.78
CA ALA A 45 1.75 -10.06 3.84
C ALA A 45 2.08 -10.92 2.61
N THR A 46 3.37 -11.20 2.39
CA THR A 46 3.83 -12.06 1.30
C THR A 46 3.02 -13.36 1.19
N GLY A 47 2.39 -13.56 0.04
CA GLY A 47 1.55 -14.73 -0.25
C GLY A 47 0.05 -14.56 0.04
N GLY A 48 -0.41 -13.40 0.52
CA GLY A 48 -1.82 -13.18 0.90
C GLY A 48 -2.77 -12.70 -0.21
N GLY A 49 -2.27 -12.37 -1.41
CA GLY A 49 -3.10 -12.08 -2.59
C GLY A 49 -3.80 -10.72 -2.62
N GLY A 50 -3.46 -9.80 -1.70
CA GLY A 50 -3.89 -8.40 -1.75
C GLY A 50 -3.21 -7.59 -2.85
N GLN A 51 -3.73 -6.38 -3.10
CA GLN A 51 -3.18 -5.51 -4.15
C GLN A 51 -1.85 -4.87 -3.73
N LEU A 52 -1.55 -4.81 -2.43
CA LEU A 52 -0.27 -4.36 -1.88
C LEU A 52 0.31 -5.42 -0.93
N THR A 53 1.59 -5.71 -1.10
CA THR A 53 2.35 -6.62 -0.24
C THR A 53 3.32 -5.85 0.65
N LEU A 54 3.18 -6.05 1.96
CA LEU A 54 4.14 -5.57 2.97
C LEU A 54 5.00 -6.71 3.50
N SER A 55 6.19 -6.36 4.00
CA SER A 55 7.04 -7.28 4.77
C SER A 55 6.34 -7.87 5.99
N THR A 56 5.45 -7.10 6.63
CA THR A 56 4.53 -7.56 7.68
C THR A 56 3.25 -6.72 7.69
N VAL A 57 2.12 -7.34 8.03
CA VAL A 57 0.85 -6.64 8.32
C VAL A 57 0.71 -6.28 9.80
N SER A 58 1.48 -6.93 10.66
CA SER A 58 1.57 -6.59 12.09
C SER A 58 2.58 -5.48 12.26
N ILE A 59 2.09 -4.26 12.47
CA ILE A 59 2.87 -3.05 12.64
C ILE A 59 3.13 -2.88 14.14
N THR A 60 4.40 -2.82 14.53
CA THR A 60 4.84 -2.39 15.86
C THR A 60 5.65 -1.12 15.71
N THR A 61 5.44 -0.16 16.59
CA THR A 61 6.12 1.13 16.63
C THR A 61 7.63 0.93 16.60
N GLY A 62 8.33 1.65 15.73
CA GLY A 62 9.78 1.51 15.52
C GLY A 62 10.19 0.38 14.57
N LEU A 63 9.26 -0.46 14.10
CA LEU A 63 9.53 -1.41 13.03
C LEU A 63 9.65 -0.69 11.68
N THR A 64 10.65 -1.06 10.89
CA THR A 64 10.71 -0.67 9.49
C THR A 64 9.83 -1.60 8.66
N VAL A 65 8.90 -1.01 7.92
CA VAL A 65 7.98 -1.70 7.02
C VAL A 65 8.44 -1.44 5.60
N GLU A 66 8.38 -2.48 4.77
CA GLU A 66 8.83 -2.43 3.38
C GLU A 66 7.69 -2.81 2.45
N ILE A 67 7.53 -2.06 1.37
CA ILE A 67 6.62 -2.42 0.27
C ILE A 67 7.38 -3.30 -0.71
N THR A 68 7.03 -4.59 -0.75
CA THR A 68 7.77 -5.58 -1.56
C THR A 68 7.17 -5.78 -2.94
N SER A 69 5.87 -5.53 -3.10
CA SER A 69 5.18 -5.56 -4.39
C SER A 69 3.81 -4.90 -4.31
N GLY A 70 3.29 -4.48 -5.45
CA GLY A 70 1.92 -4.04 -5.58
C GLY A 70 1.45 -4.17 -7.02
N SER A 71 0.14 -4.34 -7.22
CA SER A 71 -0.45 -4.37 -8.55
C SER A 71 -1.69 -3.49 -8.60
N LEU A 72 -1.82 -2.77 -9.72
CA LEU A 72 -2.95 -1.90 -10.01
C LEU A 72 -3.61 -2.38 -11.29
N THR A 73 -4.88 -2.77 -11.18
CA THR A 73 -5.74 -3.13 -12.32
C THR A 73 -6.80 -2.05 -12.49
N MET A 74 -6.72 -1.29 -13.59
CA MET A 74 -7.85 -0.49 -14.06
C MET A 74 -8.55 -1.26 -15.19
N PRO A 75 -9.89 -1.35 -15.20
CA PRO A 75 -10.61 -1.92 -16.33
C PRO A 75 -10.31 -1.09 -17.57
N ALA A 76 -10.02 -1.77 -18.69
CA ALA A 76 -10.00 -1.11 -19.97
C ALA A 76 -11.44 -0.71 -20.31
N SER A 77 -11.64 0.55 -20.69
CA SER A 77 -12.91 1.10 -21.15
C SER A 77 -13.48 0.33 -22.33
#